data_AF-A0A238F8M3-F1
#
_entry.id   AF-A0A238F8M3-F1
#
_cell.length_a   1.000
_cell.length_b   1.000
_cell.length_c   1.000
_cell.angle_alpha   90.00
_cell.angle_beta   90.00
_cell.angle_gamma   90.00
#
_symmetry.space_group_name_H-M   'P 1'
#
loop_
_entity.id
_entity.type
_entity.pdbx_description
1 polymer ?
#
loop_
_entity_poly.entity_id
_entity_poly.type
_entity_poly.pdbx_seq_one_letter_code
_entity_poly.pdbx_strand_id
1 'polypeptide(L)'
;MPQTLNVDGVPGLPTVFSHGLTLPATAQLVYCSGQIHSENGPGGMIVINGSTADKTKLIIGNLERVLKAGGSSLGQPPRTCVCVKELPFGAQIEIECIGWAES
;
A
#
# COMPACT_ATOMS: atom_id res chain seq x y z
N MET A 1 -14.12 -11.36 -10.93
CA MET A 1 -13.92 -10.00 -11.46
C MET A 1 -12.94 -9.27 -10.56
N PRO A 2 -12.08 -8.39 -11.06
CA PRO A 2 -11.23 -7.59 -10.20
C PRO A 2 -12.06 -6.73 -9.24
N GLN A 3 -11.62 -6.57 -7.99
CA GLN A 3 -12.31 -5.72 -7.00
C GLN A 3 -11.34 -4.72 -6.38
N THR A 4 -11.76 -3.46 -6.37
CA THR A 4 -11.01 -2.35 -5.80
C THR A 4 -10.95 -2.44 -4.28
N LEU A 5 -9.77 -2.24 -3.71
CA LEU A 5 -9.54 -2.17 -2.27
C LEU A 5 -9.37 -0.72 -1.83
N ASN A 6 -10.31 -0.25 -1.01
CA ASN A 6 -10.23 1.03 -0.30
C ASN A 6 -10.34 0.74 1.20
N VAL A 7 -9.18 0.61 1.83
CA VAL A 7 -9.04 0.12 3.20
C VAL A 7 -9.12 1.25 4.22
N ASP A 8 -10.03 1.12 5.19
CA ASP A 8 -10.17 2.07 6.28
C ASP A 8 -8.88 2.19 7.10
N GLY A 9 -8.52 3.42 7.46
CA GLY A 9 -7.31 3.69 8.25
C GLY A 9 -6.00 3.61 7.46
N VAL A 10 -6.04 3.29 6.17
CA VAL A 10 -4.95 3.58 5.22
C VAL A 10 -5.18 4.99 4.65
N PRO A 11 -4.13 5.79 4.37
CA PRO A 11 -4.31 7.18 3.95
C PRO A 11 -5.15 7.30 2.67
N GLY A 12 -6.23 8.07 2.75
CA GLY A 12 -7.18 8.22 1.64
C GLY A 12 -6.52 8.79 0.39
N LEU A 13 -6.82 8.18 -0.75
CA LEU A 13 -6.33 8.61 -2.07
C LEU A 13 -7.38 9.44 -2.82
N PRO A 14 -6.96 10.26 -3.80
CA PRO A 14 -7.88 10.81 -4.79
C PRO A 14 -8.74 9.71 -5.43
N THR A 15 -9.99 10.01 -5.76
CA THR A 15 -11.00 9.03 -6.22
C THR A 15 -10.65 8.25 -7.49
N VAL A 16 -9.61 8.67 -8.21
CA VAL A 16 -9.08 7.98 -9.40
C VAL A 16 -8.12 6.83 -9.06
N PHE A 17 -7.69 6.71 -7.79
CA PHE A 17 -6.81 5.66 -7.29
C PHE A 17 -7.53 4.79 -6.25
N SER A 18 -6.93 3.64 -5.94
CA SER A 18 -7.30 2.77 -4.84
C SER A 18 -6.07 2.30 -4.08
N HIS A 19 -6.25 1.78 -2.87
CA HIS A 19 -5.12 1.20 -2.13
C HIS A 19 -4.64 -0.10 -2.77
N GLY A 20 -5.54 -0.82 -3.44
CA GLY A 20 -5.18 -1.99 -4.22
C GLY A 20 -6.32 -2.53 -5.07
N LEU A 21 -6.09 -3.71 -5.63
CA LEU A 21 -7.02 -4.46 -6.47
C LEU A 21 -6.82 -5.96 -6.23
N THR A 22 -7.88 -6.69 -5.92
CA THR A 22 -7.87 -8.15 -5.99
C THR A 22 -8.18 -8.60 -7.40
N LEU A 23 -7.48 -9.62 -7.88
CA LEU A 23 -7.78 -10.25 -9.17
C LEU A 23 -8.69 -11.48 -8.98
N PRO A 24 -9.30 -12.00 -10.07
CA PRO A 24 -10.09 -13.22 -10.00
C PRO A 24 -9.32 -14.41 -9.39
N ALA A 25 -10.04 -15.38 -8.82
CA ALA A 25 -9.48 -16.56 -8.17
C ALA A 25 -8.58 -17.44 -9.07
N THR A 26 -8.63 -17.27 -10.39
CA THR A 26 -7.72 -17.93 -11.33
C THR A 26 -6.33 -17.29 -11.37
N ALA A 27 -6.21 -16.01 -11.00
CA ALA A 27 -4.94 -15.31 -10.90
C ALA A 27 -4.37 -15.35 -9.47
N GLN A 28 -5.23 -15.28 -8.45
CA GLN A 28 -4.85 -15.28 -7.02
C GLN A 28 -3.84 -14.19 -6.65
N LEU A 29 -4.03 -12.98 -7.18
CA LEU A 29 -3.13 -11.86 -6.91
C LEU A 29 -3.85 -10.68 -6.28
N VAL A 30 -3.14 -9.99 -5.39
CA VAL A 30 -3.49 -8.69 -4.84
C VAL A 30 -2.45 -7.69 -5.32
N TYR A 31 -2.87 -6.68 -6.08
CA TYR A 31 -2.02 -5.56 -6.47
C TYR A 31 -2.18 -4.45 -5.44
N CYS A 32 -1.09 -4.00 -4.83
CA CYS A 32 -1.09 -2.84 -3.94
C CYS A 32 -0.54 -1.62 -4.67
N SER A 33 -1.22 -0.48 -4.50
CA SER A 33 -0.66 0.82 -4.90
C SER A 33 0.52 1.18 -4.01
N GLY A 34 1.45 1.99 -4.54
CA GLY A 34 2.57 2.55 -3.80
C GLY A 34 2.14 3.17 -2.48
N GLN A 35 2.73 2.68 -1.39
CA GLN A 35 2.56 3.24 -0.06
C GLN A 35 3.78 4.08 0.27
N ILE A 36 3.54 5.34 0.61
CA ILE A 36 4.54 6.27 1.14
C ILE A 36 4.43 6.32 2.67
N HIS A 37 5.37 7.02 3.31
CA HIS A 37 5.34 7.24 4.75
C HIS A 37 4.26 8.24 5.15
N SER A 38 2.99 7.88 4.95
CA SER A 38 1.83 8.74 5.20
C SER A 38 0.80 8.15 6.16
N GLU A 39 0.01 9.04 6.75
CA GLU A 39 -1.11 8.76 7.65
C GLU A 39 -2.32 9.64 7.30
N ASN A 40 -3.49 9.31 7.85
CA ASN A 40 -4.64 10.20 7.82
C ASN A 40 -4.47 11.29 8.90
N GLY A 41 -4.42 12.55 8.48
CA GLY A 41 -4.36 13.71 9.35
C GLY A 41 -5.56 14.65 9.18
N PRO A 42 -5.59 15.78 9.91
CA PRO A 42 -6.59 16.81 9.72
C PRO A 42 -6.56 17.34 8.28
N GLY A 43 -7.63 17.13 7.53
CA GLY A 43 -7.73 17.58 6.13
C GLY A 43 -7.25 16.56 5.08
N GLY A 44 -6.89 15.33 5.46
CA GLY A 44 -6.57 14.25 4.52
C GLY A 44 -5.20 13.62 4.78
N MET A 45 -4.61 13.03 3.74
CA MET A 45 -3.29 12.39 3.81
C MET A 45 -2.20 13.40 4.20
N ILE A 46 -1.40 13.04 5.21
CA ILE A 46 -0.19 13.78 5.61
C ILE A 46 1.04 12.87 5.50
N VAL A 47 2.17 13.45 5.13
CA VAL A 47 3.46 12.74 5.04
C VAL A 47 4.20 12.86 6.38
N ILE A 48 4.59 11.73 6.95
CA ILE A 48 5.20 11.61 8.27
C ILE A 48 6.71 11.55 8.17
N ASN A 49 7.36 12.51 8.82
CA ASN A 49 8.82 12.57 8.89
C ASN A 49 9.36 11.83 10.11
N GLY A 50 10.58 11.33 9.98
CA GLY A 50 11.23 10.48 10.98
C GLY A 50 12.49 9.84 10.40
N SER A 51 13.05 8.87 11.13
CA SER A 51 14.15 8.07 10.59
C SER A 51 13.70 7.23 9.39
N THR A 52 14.65 6.79 8.56
CA THR A 52 14.37 5.85 7.46
C THR A 52 13.64 4.61 7.98
N ALA A 53 14.05 4.08 9.14
CA ALA A 53 13.43 2.90 9.74
C ALA A 53 11.96 3.15 10.13
N ASP A 54 11.64 4.31 10.71
CA ASP A 54 10.27 4.63 11.12
C ASP A 54 9.37 4.82 9.89
N LYS A 55 9.89 5.50 8.86
CA LYS A 55 9.21 5.65 7.57
C LYS A 55 8.90 4.29 6.94
N THR A 56 9.88 3.40 6.89
CA THR A 56 9.70 2.05 6.35
C THR A 56 8.70 1.24 7.16
N LYS A 57 8.71 1.32 8.50
CA LYS A 57 7.71 0.63 9.35
C LYS A 57 6.29 1.11 9.05
N LEU A 58 6.10 2.42 8.90
CA LEU A 58 4.80 2.99 8.56
C LEU A 58 4.31 2.49 7.20
N ILE A 59 5.19 2.52 6.18
CA ILE A 59 4.89 2.02 4.84
C ILE A 59 4.49 0.54 4.86
N ILE A 60 5.28 -0.30 5.54
CA ILE A 60 5.02 -1.74 5.64
C ILE A 60 3.71 -2.00 6.39
N GLY A 61 3.41 -1.24 7.44
CA GLY A 61 2.14 -1.35 8.17
C GLY A 61 0.92 -0.98 7.31
N ASN A 62 1.05 0.04 6.45
CA ASN A 62 0.00 0.38 5.48
C ASN A 62 -0.17 -0.74 4.45
N LEU A 63 0.91 -1.25 3.86
CA LEU A 63 0.87 -2.39 2.93
C LEU A 63 0.23 -3.64 3.56
N GLU A 64 0.54 -3.93 4.82
CA GLU A 64 -0.05 -5.08 5.53
C GLU A 64 -1.57 -4.95 5.61
N ARG A 65 -2.10 -3.76 5.90
CA ARG A 65 -3.55 -3.50 5.94
C ARG A 65 -4.18 -3.72 4.56
N VAL A 66 -3.52 -3.26 3.50
CA VAL A 66 -3.98 -3.46 2.11
C VAL A 66 -3.98 -4.94 1.72
N LEU A 67 -2.89 -5.65 2.00
CA LEU A 67 -2.77 -7.08 1.72
C LEU A 67 -3.84 -7.87 2.46
N LYS A 68 -4.03 -7.61 3.77
CA LYS A 68 -5.07 -8.28 4.57
C LYS A 68 -6.48 -8.04 4.00
N ALA A 69 -6.78 -6.81 3.58
CA ALA A 69 -8.07 -6.51 2.95
C ALA A 69 -8.27 -7.26 1.62
N GLY A 70 -7.19 -7.59 0.92
CA GLY A 70 -7.20 -8.41 -0.29
C GLY A 70 -7.11 -9.92 -0.06
N GLY A 71 -7.12 -10.39 1.20
CA GLY A 71 -6.94 -11.81 1.52
C GLY A 71 -5.50 -12.29 1.33
N SER A 72 -4.51 -11.46 1.62
CA SER A 72 -3.07 -11.77 1.49
C SER A 72 -2.32 -11.38 2.77
N SER A 73 -1.00 -11.60 2.79
CA SER A 73 -0.13 -11.26 3.92
C SER A 73 1.28 -10.85 3.47
N LEU A 74 2.02 -10.19 4.37
CA LEU A 74 3.42 -9.80 4.13
C LEU A 74 4.37 -11.00 3.92
N GLY A 75 3.96 -12.22 4.28
CA GLY A 75 4.76 -13.43 4.12
C GLY A 75 4.78 -13.98 2.70
N GLN A 76 3.94 -13.48 1.80
CA GLN A 76 3.78 -14.02 0.45
C GLN A 76 3.79 -12.97 -0.69
N PRO A 77 4.72 -11.98 -0.73
CA PRO A 77 4.82 -11.09 -1.88
C PRO A 77 5.62 -11.76 -3.02
N PRO A 78 5.01 -12.12 -4.16
CA PRO A 78 5.75 -12.51 -5.36
C PRO A 78 6.71 -11.42 -5.87
N ARG A 79 6.40 -10.14 -5.62
CA ARG A 79 7.21 -9.00 -6.07
C ARG A 79 6.99 -7.79 -5.18
N THR A 80 8.08 -7.08 -4.90
CA THR A 80 8.09 -5.75 -4.25
C THR A 80 8.93 -4.79 -5.07
N CYS A 81 8.57 -3.52 -5.10
CA CYS A 81 9.38 -2.44 -5.66
C CYS A 81 9.54 -1.31 -4.64
N VAL A 82 10.73 -0.72 -4.62
CA VAL A 82 11.08 0.37 -3.73
C VAL A 82 11.55 1.55 -4.58
N CYS A 83 10.86 2.67 -4.45
CA CYS A 83 11.17 3.90 -5.17
C CYS A 83 11.71 4.95 -4.17
N VAL A 84 12.80 5.63 -4.52
CA VAL A 84 13.51 6.56 -3.60
C VAL A 84 13.94 7.89 -4.24
N LYS A 85 13.68 8.08 -5.54
CA LYS A 85 14.10 9.28 -6.28
C LYS A 85 12.86 10.07 -6.67
N GLU A 86 12.78 11.31 -6.19
CA GLU A 86 11.79 12.31 -6.61
C GLU A 86 10.34 11.82 -6.55
N LEU A 87 9.90 11.44 -5.34
CA LEU A 87 8.53 11.01 -5.08
C LEU A 87 7.58 12.21 -4.89
N PRO A 88 6.28 12.05 -5.20
CA PRO A 88 5.29 13.08 -4.95
C PRO A 88 5.13 13.38 -3.45
N PHE A 89 4.51 14.51 -3.14
CA PHE A 89 4.18 14.95 -1.77
C PHE A 89 5.37 15.10 -0.81
N GLY A 90 6.59 15.15 -1.33
CA GLY A 90 7.81 15.22 -0.50
C GLY A 90 8.15 13.90 0.20
N ALA A 91 7.58 12.78 -0.25
CA ALA A 91 7.98 11.46 0.22
C ALA A 91 9.44 11.15 -0.15
N GLN A 92 10.04 10.23 0.60
CA GLN A 92 11.44 9.81 0.42
C GLN A 92 11.58 8.32 0.12
N ILE A 93 10.55 7.55 0.48
CA ILE A 93 10.48 6.12 0.26
C ILE A 93 9.03 5.82 -0.09
N GLU A 94 8.85 5.07 -1.17
CA GLU A 94 7.60 4.42 -1.54
C GLU A 94 7.89 2.93 -1.70
N ILE A 95 6.98 2.09 -1.19
CA ILE A 95 7.04 0.65 -1.40
C ILE A 95 5.69 0.20 -1.95
N GLU A 96 5.74 -0.59 -3.01
CA GLU A 96 4.58 -1.30 -3.55
C GLU A 96 4.88 -2.79 -3.63
N CYS A 97 3.84 -3.61 -3.55
CA CYS A 97 3.98 -5.05 -3.72
C CYS A 97 2.79 -5.65 -4.44
N ILE A 98 3.02 -6.84 -4.97
CA ILE A 98 1.98 -7.76 -5.39
C ILE A 98 2.04 -8.91 -4.40
N GLY A 99 0.89 -9.29 -3.84
CA GLY A 99 0.72 -10.42 -2.91
C GLY A 99 -0.01 -11.59 -3.57
N TRP A 100 0.27 -12.82 -3.13
CA TRP A 100 -0.62 -13.95 -3.42
C TRP A 100 -1.87 -13.86 -2.53
N ALA A 101 -3.04 -13.99 -3.13
CA ALA A 101 -4.30 -14.13 -2.39
C ALA A 101 -4.40 -15.56 -1.85
N GLU A 102 -4.77 -15.69 -0.58
CA GLU A 102 -5.04 -16.95 0.08
C GLU A 102 -6.27 -17.62 -0.55
N SER A 103 -6.25 -18.96 -0.56
CA SER A 103 -7.29 -19.82 -1.17
C SER A 103 -8.55 -19.89 -0.34
#